data_AF-A0A7M2C0C5-F1
#
_entry.id   AF-A0A7M2C0C5-F1
#
_cell.length_a   1.000
_cell.length_b   1.000
_cell.length_c   1.000
_cell.angle_alpha   90.00
_cell.angle_beta   90.00
_cell.angle_gamma   90.00
#
_symmetry.space_group_name_H-M   'P 1'
#
loop_
_entity.id
_entity.type
_entity.pdbx_description
1 polymer ?
#
loop_
_entity_poly.entity_id
_entity_poly.type
_entity_poly.pdbx_seq_one_letter_code
_entity_poly.pdbx_strand_id
1 'polypeptide(L)'
;MPAVPGNLTEVNFGHLVGKAPEIIFTLNAPNAKPGVMIPTEPVSVAPAGDGSFTANLQSTEDMMDDAWYTVSIKWLDSPGKYVKADWPDWQLRVPLGGGTFSDLFGRPPKNSLMFYVSLSAPTNVPQGSWWLEDDPADPDNPLNTGNLHQLRKV
;
A
#
# COMPACT_ATOMS: atom_id res chain seq x y z
N MET A 1 12.84 -14.76 -12.41
CA MET A 1 12.09 -13.91 -11.46
C MET A 1 12.05 -12.52 -12.06
N PRO A 2 10.86 -11.91 -12.20
CA PRO A 2 10.72 -10.52 -12.63
C PRO A 2 11.64 -9.56 -11.86
N ALA A 3 12.29 -8.65 -12.59
CA ALA A 3 13.08 -7.59 -12.00
C ALA A 3 12.20 -6.36 -11.72
N VAL A 4 12.33 -5.80 -10.52
CA VAL A 4 11.63 -4.61 -10.06
C VAL A 4 12.68 -3.53 -9.75
N PRO A 5 13.07 -2.69 -10.73
CA PRO A 5 13.97 -1.58 -10.50
C PRO A 5 13.23 -0.45 -9.77
N GLY A 6 13.94 0.23 -8.88
CA GLY A 6 13.41 1.37 -8.14
C GLY A 6 14.50 2.30 -7.62
N ASN A 7 14.07 3.34 -6.91
CA ASN A 7 14.97 4.28 -6.26
C ASN A 7 14.43 4.65 -4.87
N LEU A 8 15.31 4.65 -3.86
CA LEU A 8 15.03 5.14 -2.52
C LEU A 8 15.83 6.43 -2.28
N THR A 9 15.13 7.50 -1.91
CA THR A 9 15.74 8.79 -1.60
C THR A 9 15.50 9.19 -0.16
N GLU A 10 16.31 10.13 0.32
CA GLU A 10 15.99 10.86 1.55
C GLU A 10 14.78 11.79 1.34
N VAL A 11 14.16 12.25 2.43
CA VAL A 11 12.97 13.13 2.39
C VAL A 11 13.22 14.44 1.62
N ASN A 12 14.47 14.91 1.59
CA ASN A 12 14.90 16.10 0.84
C ASN A 12 15.38 15.78 -0.60
N PHE A 13 15.11 14.57 -1.11
CA PHE A 13 15.62 14.06 -2.38
C PHE A 13 17.16 13.94 -2.45
N GLY A 14 17.82 13.88 -1.29
CA GLY A 14 19.25 13.61 -1.19
C GLY A 14 19.60 12.13 -1.42
N HIS A 15 20.91 11.88 -1.55
CA HIS A 15 21.49 10.53 -1.63
C HIS A 15 21.65 9.90 -0.24
N LEU A 16 21.77 8.57 -0.19
CA LEU A 16 21.82 7.78 1.05
C LEU A 16 23.20 7.83 1.76
N VAL A 17 23.88 8.98 1.74
CA VAL A 17 25.25 9.11 2.25
C VAL A 17 25.29 8.82 3.75
N GLY A 18 26.07 7.82 4.15
CA GLY A 18 26.21 7.41 5.55
C GLY A 18 25.01 6.64 6.11
N LYS A 19 24.04 6.28 5.27
CA LYS A 19 22.90 5.43 5.61
C LYS A 19 23.01 4.10 4.86
N ALA A 20 22.60 3.03 5.50
CA ALA A 20 22.54 1.70 4.89
C ALA A 20 21.12 1.14 5.00
N PRO A 21 20.14 1.69 4.25
CA PRO A 21 18.80 1.16 4.32
C PRO A 21 18.72 -0.24 3.71
N GLU A 22 17.80 -1.04 4.23
CA GLU A 22 17.42 -2.34 3.72
C GLU A 22 15.93 -2.31 3.38
N ILE A 23 15.60 -2.56 2.12
CA ILE A 23 14.22 -2.67 1.64
C ILE A 23 13.83 -4.14 1.69
N ILE A 24 12.73 -4.44 2.36
CA ILE A 24 12.28 -5.80 2.61
C ILE A 24 10.90 -5.98 2.01
N PHE A 25 10.79 -6.99 1.15
CA PHE A 25 9.57 -7.40 0.49
C PHE A 25 9.07 -8.70 1.11
N THR A 26 7.82 -8.72 1.58
CA THR A 26 7.22 -9.90 2.19
C THR A 26 5.88 -10.20 1.53
N LEU A 27 5.72 -11.43 1.05
CA LEU A 27 4.46 -11.89 0.47
C LEU A 27 3.36 -11.91 1.56
N ASN A 28 2.16 -11.46 1.22
CA ASN A 28 1.02 -11.35 2.14
C ASN A 28 0.63 -12.69 2.82
N ALA A 29 0.78 -13.80 2.12
CA ALA A 29 0.54 -15.15 2.62
C ALA A 29 1.35 -16.17 1.80
N PRO A 30 1.59 -17.40 2.32
CA PRO A 30 2.12 -18.48 1.49
C PRO A 30 1.22 -18.70 0.28
N ASN A 31 1.81 -19.02 -0.86
CA ASN A 31 1.05 -19.21 -2.10
C ASN A 31 1.65 -20.35 -2.93
N ALA A 32 1.05 -20.68 -4.06
CA ALA A 32 1.53 -21.67 -4.99
C ALA A 32 1.32 -21.21 -6.44
N LYS A 33 2.05 -21.84 -7.35
CA LYS A 33 1.84 -21.75 -8.79
C LYS A 33 2.18 -23.10 -9.43
N PRO A 34 1.91 -23.34 -10.72
CA PRO A 34 2.16 -24.63 -11.34
C PRO A 34 3.57 -25.17 -11.04
N GLY A 35 3.63 -26.26 -10.27
CA GLY A 35 4.86 -26.98 -9.94
C GLY A 35 5.66 -26.48 -8.73
N VAL A 36 5.28 -25.39 -8.05
CA VAL A 36 6.03 -24.88 -6.88
C VAL A 36 5.14 -24.28 -5.79
N MET A 37 5.55 -24.47 -4.52
CA MET A 37 5.02 -23.72 -3.36
C MET A 37 5.97 -22.57 -3.03
N ILE A 38 5.40 -21.44 -2.61
CA ILE A 38 6.11 -20.19 -2.36
C ILE A 38 5.84 -19.77 -0.89
N PRO A 39 6.87 -19.80 -0.01
CA PRO A 39 6.72 -19.35 1.37
C PRO A 39 6.72 -17.81 1.46
N THR A 40 6.50 -17.28 2.67
CA THR A 40 6.54 -15.85 2.97
C THR A 40 7.94 -15.35 3.40
N GLU A 41 9.00 -16.10 3.06
CA GLU A 41 10.37 -15.68 3.38
C GLU A 41 10.66 -14.30 2.75
N PRO A 42 11.10 -13.30 3.54
CA PRO A 42 11.30 -11.97 3.02
C PRO A 42 12.47 -11.89 2.03
N VAL A 43 12.31 -11.08 0.99
CA VAL A 43 13.40 -10.69 0.08
C VAL A 43 13.93 -9.34 0.51
N SER A 44 15.19 -9.28 0.91
CA SER A 44 15.89 -8.05 1.27
C SER A 44 16.74 -7.52 0.13
N VAL A 45 16.75 -6.20 -0.07
CA VAL A 45 17.61 -5.50 -1.03
C VAL A 45 18.22 -4.27 -0.37
N ALA A 46 19.53 -4.11 -0.49
CA ALA A 46 20.23 -2.90 -0.11
C ALA A 46 20.35 -1.97 -1.33
N PRO A 47 19.81 -0.74 -1.28
CA PRO A 47 20.04 0.25 -2.33
C PRO A 47 21.52 0.63 -2.41
N ALA A 48 21.97 0.98 -3.62
CA ALA A 48 23.27 1.59 -3.82
C ALA A 48 23.31 3.02 -3.23
N GLY A 49 24.51 3.62 -3.16
CA GLY A 49 24.69 4.95 -2.59
C GLY A 49 23.89 6.06 -3.30
N ASP A 50 23.56 5.86 -4.58
CA ASP A 50 22.70 6.75 -5.38
C ASP A 50 21.20 6.50 -5.18
N GLY A 51 20.83 5.55 -4.32
CA GLY A 51 19.45 5.15 -4.04
C GLY A 51 18.90 4.08 -4.97
N SER A 52 19.60 3.73 -6.05
CA SER A 52 19.12 2.73 -7.01
C SER A 52 19.09 1.33 -6.39
N PHE A 53 18.05 0.57 -6.71
CA PHE A 53 17.93 -0.83 -6.32
C PHE A 53 17.20 -1.65 -7.38
N THR A 54 17.42 -2.96 -7.36
CA THR A 54 16.65 -3.92 -8.16
C THR A 54 16.28 -5.09 -7.28
N ALA A 55 14.97 -5.35 -7.14
CA ALA A 55 14.46 -6.53 -6.43
C ALA A 55 14.05 -7.61 -7.44
N ASN A 56 14.47 -8.85 -7.21
CA ASN A 56 14.01 -10.00 -7.99
C ASN A 56 12.88 -10.68 -7.23
N LEU A 57 11.64 -10.37 -7.60
CA LEU A 57 10.44 -10.85 -6.94
C LEU A 57 9.75 -11.92 -7.79
N GLN A 58 8.95 -12.80 -7.19
CA GLN A 58 8.07 -13.66 -7.97
C GLN A 58 6.92 -12.82 -8.52
N SER A 59 6.42 -13.19 -9.70
CA SER A 59 5.19 -12.61 -10.20
C SER A 59 4.04 -13.03 -9.28
N THR A 60 3.16 -12.07 -8.97
CA THR A 60 1.92 -12.31 -8.23
C THR A 60 0.73 -12.56 -9.15
N GLU A 61 0.91 -12.41 -10.46
CA GLU A 61 -0.12 -12.57 -11.49
C GLU A 61 -0.43 -14.05 -11.79
N ASP A 62 0.57 -14.92 -11.65
CA ASP A 62 0.49 -16.37 -11.92
C ASP A 62 0.36 -17.22 -10.65
N MET A 63 0.13 -16.59 -9.50
CA MET A 63 -0.12 -17.27 -8.24
C MET A 63 -1.58 -17.77 -8.16
N MET A 64 -1.81 -18.83 -7.39
CA MET A 64 -3.13 -19.46 -7.25
C MET A 64 -4.10 -18.60 -6.44
N ASP A 65 -3.63 -18.02 -5.33
CA ASP A 65 -4.42 -17.14 -4.46
C ASP A 65 -4.08 -15.67 -4.70
N ASP A 66 -4.94 -14.76 -4.21
CA ASP A 66 -4.70 -13.32 -4.29
C ASP A 66 -3.41 -12.91 -3.56
N ALA A 67 -2.46 -12.37 -4.32
CA ALA A 67 -1.10 -12.15 -3.87
C ALA A 67 -0.64 -10.71 -4.07
N TRP A 68 0.09 -10.20 -3.07
CA TRP A 68 0.82 -8.95 -3.15
C TRP A 68 1.99 -8.97 -2.16
N TYR A 69 3.01 -8.17 -2.45
CA TYR A 69 4.08 -7.91 -1.50
C TYR A 69 3.75 -6.69 -0.65
N THR A 70 4.05 -6.81 0.65
CA THR A 70 4.19 -5.68 1.56
C THR A 70 5.65 -5.22 1.56
N VAL A 71 5.87 -3.93 1.83
CA VAL A 71 7.20 -3.33 1.84
C VAL A 71 7.48 -2.81 3.24
N SER A 72 8.69 -3.07 3.75
CA SER A 72 9.23 -2.35 4.90
C SER A 72 10.63 -1.84 4.58
N ILE A 73 10.99 -0.71 5.17
CA ILE A 73 12.30 -0.09 5.00
C ILE A 73 12.96 -0.05 6.37
N LYS A 74 14.04 -0.79 6.57
CA LYS A 74 14.87 -0.66 7.76
C LYS A 74 15.98 0.33 7.48
N TRP A 75 16.15 1.31 8.35
CA TRP A 75 17.25 2.26 8.32
C TRP A 75 18.35 1.76 9.26
N LEU A 76 19.50 1.44 8.69
CA LEU A 76 20.70 1.08 9.45
C LEU A 76 21.70 2.23 9.40
N ASP A 77 22.43 2.43 10.50
CA ASP A 77 23.58 3.32 10.54
C ASP A 77 24.82 2.65 9.92
N SER A 78 25.92 3.40 9.78
CA SER A 78 27.18 2.90 9.18
C SER A 78 27.80 1.67 9.88
N PRO A 79 27.53 1.34 11.16
CA PRO A 79 27.86 0.03 11.75
C PRO A 79 26.76 -1.04 11.63
N GLY A 80 25.74 -0.85 10.80
CA GLY A 80 24.66 -1.83 10.59
C GLY A 80 23.68 -1.92 11.76
N LYS A 81 23.70 -0.96 12.69
CA LYS A 81 22.76 -0.94 13.81
C LYS A 81 21.43 -0.36 13.33
N TYR A 82 20.37 -1.01 13.78
CA TYR A 82 19.01 -0.55 13.56
C TYR A 82 18.81 0.85 14.15
N VAL A 83 18.31 1.77 13.32
CA VAL A 83 17.94 3.13 13.72
C VAL A 83 16.43 3.27 13.77
N LYS A 84 15.76 2.84 12.70
CA LYS A 84 14.31 3.02 12.50
C LYS A 84 13.82 2.01 11.45
N ALA A 85 12.53 1.72 11.44
CA ALA A 85 11.89 1.16 10.27
C ALA A 85 10.63 1.94 9.89
N ASP A 86 10.30 1.89 8.61
CA ASP A 86 9.07 2.40 8.02
C ASP A 86 8.28 1.22 7.45
N TRP A 87 6.97 1.21 7.71
CA TRP A 87 6.04 0.18 7.26
C TRP A 87 4.91 0.84 6.47
N PRO A 88 5.13 1.17 5.19
CA PRO A 88 4.05 1.64 4.36
C PRO A 88 3.02 0.52 4.12
N ASP A 89 1.73 0.87 4.19
CA ASP A 89 0.61 -0.05 3.90
C ASP A 89 0.39 -0.27 2.39
N TRP A 90 1.49 -0.36 1.63
CA TRP A 90 1.44 -0.51 0.19
C TRP A 90 1.26 -1.98 -0.21
N GLN A 91 0.42 -2.20 -1.22
CA GLN A 91 0.25 -3.51 -1.84
C GLN A 91 0.93 -3.49 -3.22
N LEU A 92 2.07 -4.16 -3.31
CA LEU A 92 2.85 -4.25 -4.53
C LEU A 92 2.47 -5.52 -5.29
N ARG A 93 1.88 -5.36 -6.48
CA ARG A 93 1.55 -6.49 -7.37
C ARG A 93 2.58 -6.53 -8.49
N VAL A 94 3.21 -7.69 -8.69
CA VAL A 94 4.30 -7.86 -9.65
C VAL A 94 3.78 -8.65 -10.86
N PRO A 95 3.69 -8.05 -12.05
CA PRO A 95 3.33 -8.75 -13.27
C PRO A 95 4.37 -9.77 -13.70
N LEU A 96 4.00 -10.66 -14.62
CA LEU A 96 4.92 -11.65 -15.23
C LEU A 96 6.17 -11.01 -15.86
N GLY A 97 6.02 -9.82 -16.45
CA GLY A 97 7.12 -9.07 -17.07
C GLY A 97 7.93 -8.21 -16.09
N GLY A 98 7.51 -8.11 -14.83
CA GLY A 98 8.02 -7.13 -13.87
C GLY A 98 7.44 -5.74 -14.11
N GLY A 99 8.19 -4.71 -13.72
CA GLY A 99 7.79 -3.32 -13.85
C GLY A 99 8.59 -2.42 -12.92
N THR A 100 8.55 -1.10 -13.15
CA THR A 100 9.23 -0.17 -12.25
C THR A 100 8.51 -0.11 -10.91
N PHE A 101 9.25 0.03 -9.81
CA PHE A 101 8.69 0.06 -8.47
C PHE A 101 7.54 1.07 -8.32
N SER A 102 7.61 2.22 -9.01
CA SER A 102 6.56 3.24 -9.02
C SER A 102 5.25 2.78 -9.68
N ASP A 103 5.31 1.87 -10.65
CA ASP A 103 4.15 1.40 -11.42
C ASP A 103 3.46 0.20 -10.76
N LEU A 104 4.17 -0.52 -9.88
CA LEU A 104 3.69 -1.74 -9.24
C LEU A 104 2.83 -1.49 -8.01
N PHE A 105 2.76 -0.23 -7.55
CA PHE A 105 1.89 0.14 -6.46
C PHE A 105 0.44 0.06 -6.90
N GLY A 106 -0.24 -1.00 -6.48
CA GLY A 106 -1.64 -0.88 -6.14
C GLY A 106 -1.71 0.10 -4.97
N ARG A 107 -1.77 1.42 -5.24
CA ARG A 107 -2.29 2.35 -4.23
C ARG A 107 -3.60 1.70 -3.83
N PRO A 108 -3.82 1.28 -2.56
CA PRO A 108 -5.12 0.77 -2.16
C PRO A 108 -6.12 1.79 -2.72
N PRO A 109 -7.15 1.36 -3.48
CA PRO A 109 -8.04 2.30 -4.14
C PRO A 109 -8.37 3.33 -3.08
N LYS A 110 -7.99 4.60 -3.29
CA LYS A 110 -8.44 5.69 -2.40
C LYS A 110 -9.91 5.41 -2.30
N ASN A 111 -10.41 5.03 -1.12
CA ASN A 111 -11.81 4.71 -1.01
C ASN A 111 -12.53 6.01 -1.36
N SER A 112 -12.94 6.12 -2.62
CA SER A 112 -13.54 7.32 -3.20
C SER A 112 -14.98 7.43 -2.75
N LEU A 113 -15.51 6.35 -2.18
CA LEU A 113 -16.86 6.20 -1.69
C LEU A 113 -16.81 6.20 -0.16
N MET A 114 -16.81 7.40 0.40
CA MET A 114 -17.01 7.60 1.82
C MET A 114 -18.49 7.85 2.09
N PHE A 115 -19.07 7.11 3.04
CA PHE A 115 -20.46 7.26 3.47
C PHE A 115 -20.52 7.93 4.83
N TYR A 116 -21.34 8.96 4.94
CA TYR A 116 -21.70 9.60 6.19
C TYR A 116 -23.11 9.15 6.57
N VAL A 117 -23.34 8.84 7.85
CA VAL A 117 -24.67 8.46 8.35
C VAL A 117 -25.02 9.41 9.49
N SER A 118 -26.02 10.25 9.29
CA SER A 118 -26.47 11.23 10.26
C SER A 118 -27.82 11.83 9.86
N LEU A 119 -28.61 12.30 10.83
CA LEU A 119 -29.86 13.04 10.56
C LEU A 119 -29.66 14.44 9.96
N SER A 120 -28.42 14.95 9.96
CA SER A 120 -28.09 16.25 9.39
C SER A 120 -26.95 16.12 8.40
N ALA A 121 -27.00 16.93 7.34
CA ALA A 121 -26.00 16.90 6.28
C ALA A 121 -24.61 17.27 6.84
N PRO A 122 -23.57 16.45 6.60
CA PRO A 122 -22.22 16.74 7.06
C PRO A 122 -21.62 17.95 6.32
N THR A 123 -20.99 18.85 7.06
CA THR A 123 -20.24 19.98 6.50
C THR A 123 -18.79 19.61 6.21
N ASN A 124 -18.16 20.21 5.19
CA ASN A 124 -16.74 20.00 4.83
C ASN A 124 -16.36 18.59 4.39
N VAL A 125 -17.22 17.93 3.61
CA VAL A 125 -16.94 16.58 3.11
C VAL A 125 -16.08 16.57 1.82
N PRO A 126 -15.28 15.52 1.58
CA PRO A 126 -14.62 15.31 0.29
C PRO A 126 -15.63 15.17 -0.86
N GLN A 127 -15.29 15.68 -2.04
CA GLN A 127 -16.11 15.52 -3.24
C GLN A 127 -16.25 14.04 -3.62
N GLY A 128 -17.46 13.61 -3.96
CA GLY A 128 -17.75 12.20 -4.29
C GLY A 128 -18.21 11.36 -3.09
N SER A 129 -18.30 11.95 -1.91
CA SER A 129 -18.88 11.30 -0.72
C SER A 129 -20.40 11.19 -0.81
N TRP A 130 -20.96 10.24 -0.08
CA TRP A 130 -22.39 10.01 0.06
C TRP A 130 -22.84 10.25 1.50
N TRP A 131 -24.09 10.68 1.67
CA TRP A 131 -24.72 10.88 2.98
C TRP A 131 -26.04 10.13 3.03
N LEU A 132 -26.18 9.25 4.01
CA LEU A 132 -27.42 8.59 4.36
C LEU A 132 -28.07 9.37 5.52
N GLU A 133 -29.27 9.89 5.28
CA GLU A 133 -30.07 10.61 6.26
C GLU A 133 -30.76 9.61 7.20
N ASP A 134 -30.02 9.22 8.23
CA ASP A 134 -30.40 8.16 9.16
C ASP A 134 -29.67 8.35 10.50
N ASP A 135 -30.27 7.90 11.60
CA ASP A 135 -29.67 7.90 12.93
C ASP A 135 -29.01 6.55 13.21
N PRO A 136 -27.67 6.44 13.15
CA PRO A 136 -27.01 5.16 13.36
C PRO A 136 -27.12 4.65 14.81
N ALA A 137 -27.52 5.52 15.75
CA ALA A 137 -27.66 5.15 17.16
C ALA A 137 -29.07 4.65 17.52
N ASP A 138 -30.07 4.99 16.72
CA ASP A 138 -31.47 4.61 16.93
C ASP A 138 -32.15 4.25 15.58
N PRO A 139 -32.23 2.96 15.22
CA PRO A 139 -32.81 2.54 13.94
C PRO A 139 -34.31 2.80 13.86
N ASP A 140 -35.00 2.98 14.99
CA ASP A 140 -36.44 3.26 15.05
C ASP A 140 -36.74 4.77 15.13
N ASN A 141 -35.73 5.63 15.01
CA ASN A 141 -35.90 7.08 15.08
C ASN A 141 -36.85 7.54 13.96
N PRO A 142 -37.98 8.21 14.27
CA PRO A 142 -38.97 8.61 13.27
C PRO A 142 -38.45 9.66 12.27
N LEU A 143 -37.27 10.25 12.53
CA LEU A 143 -36.57 11.16 11.62
C LEU A 143 -35.70 10.42 10.59
N ASN A 144 -35.54 9.11 10.71
CA ASN A 144 -34.83 8.28 9.74
C ASN A 144 -35.60 8.29 8.42
N THR A 145 -35.04 8.93 7.40
CA THR A 145 -35.68 9.01 6.09
C THR A 145 -35.17 7.91 5.16
N GLY A 146 -33.97 7.38 5.41
CA GLY A 146 -33.29 6.41 4.55
C GLY A 146 -32.85 7.01 3.21
N ASN A 147 -32.90 8.34 3.07
CA ASN A 147 -32.53 9.02 1.84
C ASN A 147 -31.00 9.01 1.68
N LEU A 148 -30.56 8.64 0.47
CA LEU A 148 -29.15 8.66 0.11
C LEU A 148 -28.85 9.86 -0.79
N HIS A 149 -28.01 10.76 -0.32
CA HIS A 149 -27.60 11.98 -1.00
C HIS A 149 -26.17 11.89 -1.52
N GLN A 150 -25.96 12.27 -2.78
CA GLN A 150 -24.61 12.50 -3.30
C GLN A 150 -24.15 13.91 -2.92
N LEU A 151 -23.08 14.01 -2.12
CA LEU A 151 -22.54 15.30 -1.69
C LEU A 151 -21.64 15.90 -2.77
N ARG A 152 -21.95 17.14 -3.17
CA ARG A 152 -21.16 17.92 -4.13
C ARG A 152 -20.64 19.17 -3.43
N LYS A 153 -19.38 19.54 -3.68
CA LYS A 153 -18.89 20.86 -3.29
C LYS A 153 -19.66 21.90 -4.10
N VAL A 154 -20.28 22.85 -3.41
CA VAL A 154 -20.85 24.07 -3.99
C VAL A 154 -19.75 25.12 -4.08
#